data_AF-A0AAU7YDJ5-F1
#
_entry.id   AF-A0AAU7YDJ5-F1
#
_cell.length_a   1.000
_cell.length_b   1.000
_cell.length_c   1.000
_cell.angle_alpha   90.00
_cell.angle_beta   90.00
_cell.angle_gamma   90.00
#
_symmetry.space_group_name_H-M   'P 1'
#
loop_
_entity.id
_entity.type
_entity.pdbx_description
1 polymer ?
#
loop_
_entity_poly.entity_id
_entity_poly.type
_entity_poly.pdbx_seq_one_letter_code
_entity_poly.pdbx_strand_id
1 'polypeptide(L)' 'MKFHGIGAARVGDTVSCEIPGHGPTVIAEGHPVFNDHGVPVAFHGHRCVCGCVLLTSLPQALRAEHAGRTGQDACCHG' A
#
# COMPACT_ATOMS: atom_id res chain seq x y z
N MET A 1 -10.99 7.08 2.39
CA MET A 1 -11.48 5.68 2.48
C MET A 1 -10.78 4.97 3.63
N LYS A 2 -11.53 4.28 4.51
CA LYS A 2 -10.95 3.48 5.60
C LYS A 2 -11.59 2.09 5.65
N PHE A 3 -10.78 1.05 5.72
CA PHE A 3 -11.21 -0.33 5.95
C PHE A 3 -10.87 -0.71 7.39
N HIS A 4 -11.88 -1.01 8.22
CA HIS A 4 -11.68 -1.35 9.64
C HIS A 4 -10.90 -0.27 10.42
N GLY A 5 -11.10 1.01 10.07
CA GLY A 5 -10.38 2.14 10.68
C GLY A 5 -8.99 2.40 10.12
N ILE A 6 -8.48 1.54 9.24
CA ILE A 6 -7.18 1.68 8.58
C ILE A 6 -7.38 2.37 7.23
N GLY A 7 -6.58 3.40 6.95
CA GLY A 7 -6.62 4.12 5.67
C GLY A 7 -6.24 3.20 4.52
N ALA A 8 -6.97 3.27 3.41
CA ALA A 8 -6.56 2.59 2.19
C ALA A 8 -5.39 3.33 1.55
N ALA A 9 -4.39 2.58 1.09
CA ALA A 9 -3.28 3.09 0.31
C ALA A 9 -3.77 3.61 -1.05
N ARG A 10 -3.17 4.69 -1.55
CA ARG A 10 -3.54 5.34 -2.81
C ARG A 10 -2.29 5.62 -3.65
N VAL A 11 -2.49 5.79 -4.95
CA VAL A 11 -1.42 6.22 -5.84
C VAL A 11 -0.80 7.51 -5.32
N GLY A 12 0.53 7.52 -5.21
CA GLY A 12 1.31 8.62 -4.66
C GLY A 12 1.51 8.60 -3.15
N ASP A 13 0.87 7.69 -2.40
CA ASP A 13 1.21 7.50 -0.98
C ASP A 13 2.64 6.97 -0.84
N THR A 14 3.36 7.47 0.17
CA THR A 14 4.76 7.11 0.43
C THR A 14 4.82 5.78 1.17
N VAL A 15 5.67 4.89 0.68
CA VAL A 15 5.87 3.55 1.19
C VAL A 15 7.36 3.26 1.29
N SER A 16 7.77 2.38 2.20
CA SER A 16 9.17 1.98 2.31
C SER A 16 9.36 0.62 1.65
N CYS A 17 10.28 0.55 0.70
CA CYS A 17 10.73 -0.73 0.16
C CYS A 17 11.87 -1.24 1.05
N GLU A 18 11.70 -2.46 1.56
CA GLU A 18 12.66 -3.09 2.48
C GLU A 18 13.83 -3.76 1.73
N ILE A 19 13.82 -3.69 0.39
CA ILE A 19 14.93 -4.14 -0.44
C ILE A 19 16.14 -3.21 -0.20
N PRO A 20 17.30 -3.76 0.16
CA PRO A 20 18.53 -2.99 0.28
C PRO A 20 18.82 -2.19 -1.00
N GLY A 21 18.87 -0.86 -0.89
CA GLY A 21 19.14 0.05 -2.01
C GLY A 21 17.90 0.75 -2.61
N HIS A 22 16.67 0.35 -2.28
CA HIS A 22 15.46 1.06 -2.74
C HIS A 22 15.00 2.14 -1.76
N GLY A 23 14.87 1.80 -0.47
CA GLY A 23 14.46 2.75 0.56
C GLY A 23 13.04 3.32 0.35
N PRO A 24 12.79 4.58 0.73
CA PRO A 24 11.50 5.24 0.56
C PRO A 24 11.12 5.38 -0.92
N THR A 25 9.91 5.01 -1.27
CA THR A 25 9.33 5.10 -2.61
C THR A 25 7.87 5.50 -2.53
N VAL A 26 7.17 5.52 -3.66
CA VAL A 26 5.74 5.85 -3.74
C VAL A 26 4.99 4.81 -4.57
N ILE A 27 3.70 4.68 -4.32
CA ILE A 27 2.84 3.79 -5.09
C ILE A 27 2.59 4.38 -6.49
N ALA A 28 2.91 3.61 -7.52
CA ALA A 28 2.76 4.04 -8.92
C ALA A 28 1.42 3.62 -9.52
N GLU A 29 0.88 2.48 -9.08
CA GLU A 29 -0.33 1.88 -9.67
C GLU A 29 -1.52 1.85 -8.70
N GLY A 30 -2.71 2.05 -9.26
CA GLY A 30 -3.97 2.08 -8.54
C GLY A 30 -5.08 1.45 -9.38
N HIS A 31 -6.19 1.15 -8.73
CA HIS A 31 -7.30 0.46 -9.36
C HIS A 31 -8.03 1.42 -10.31
N PRO A 32 -8.36 1.01 -11.54
CA PRO A 32 -8.91 1.92 -12.57
C PRO A 32 -10.27 2.50 -12.21
N VAL A 33 -11.06 1.80 -11.39
CA VAL A 33 -12.42 2.18 -10.99
C VAL A 33 -12.52 2.62 -9.53
N PHE A 34 -11.67 2.10 -8.64
CA PHE A 34 -11.78 2.39 -7.21
C PHE A 34 -10.93 3.61 -6.90
N ASN A 35 -11.60 4.70 -6.61
CA ASN A 35 -10.98 5.96 -6.23
C ASN A 35 -11.41 6.37 -4.82
N ASP A 36 -10.49 7.01 -4.11
CA ASP A 36 -10.74 7.70 -2.86
C ASP A 36 -10.51 9.19 -3.09
N HIS A 37 -11.58 9.97 -3.07
CA HIS A 37 -11.54 11.41 -3.38
C HIS A 37 -10.88 11.72 -4.74
N GLY A 38 -11.10 10.85 -5.74
CA GLY A 38 -10.52 11.01 -7.09
C GLY A 38 -9.09 10.47 -7.25
N VAL A 39 -8.46 9.98 -6.18
CA VAL A 39 -7.15 9.33 -6.25
C VAL A 39 -7.36 7.81 -6.33
N PRO A 40 -6.78 7.11 -7.31
CA PRO A 40 -6.90 5.66 -7.42
C PRO A 40 -6.39 4.94 -6.16
N VAL A 41 -7.18 4.00 -5.66
CA VAL A 41 -6.83 3.17 -4.50
C VAL A 41 -5.88 2.07 -4.93
N ALA A 42 -4.82 1.86 -4.16
CA ALA A 42 -3.83 0.82 -4.41
C ALA A 42 -4.17 -0.46 -3.65
N PHE A 43 -4.00 -1.60 -4.31
CA PHE A 43 -4.22 -2.92 -3.74
C PHE A 43 -2.94 -3.75 -3.78
N HIS A 44 -3.00 -4.90 -3.12
CA HIS A 44 -1.95 -5.90 -3.20
C HIS A 44 -1.59 -6.21 -4.67
N GLY A 45 -0.29 -6.27 -4.96
CA GLY A 45 0.21 -6.59 -6.31
C GLY A 45 0.36 -5.38 -7.23
N HIS A 46 -0.14 -4.19 -6.87
CA HIS A 46 0.14 -2.97 -7.61
C HIS A 46 1.60 -2.54 -7.47
N ARG A 47 2.17 -1.98 -8.54
CA ARG A 47 3.58 -1.58 -8.55
C ARG A 47 3.82 -0.26 -7.85
N CYS A 48 4.96 -0.20 -7.18
CA CYS A 48 5.59 1.01 -6.67
C CYS A 48 6.59 1.55 -7.71
N VAL A 49 7.00 2.81 -7.56
CA VAL A 49 7.98 3.44 -8.48
C VAL A 49 9.31 2.70 -8.50
N CYS A 50 9.71 2.05 -7.40
CA CYS A 50 10.90 1.20 -7.36
C CYS A 50 10.79 -0.10 -8.18
N GLY A 51 9.63 -0.38 -8.80
CA GLY A 51 9.38 -1.59 -9.58
C GLY A 51 8.90 -2.80 -8.77
N CYS A 52 8.93 -2.72 -7.44
CA CYS A 52 8.40 -3.75 -6.54
C CYS A 52 6.88 -3.68 -6.44
N VAL A 53 6.24 -4.78 -6.04
CA VAL A 53 4.80 -4.79 -5.79
C VAL A 53 4.45 -4.51 -4.34
N LEU A 54 3.30 -3.86 -4.14
CA LEU A 54 2.73 -3.55 -2.84
C LEU A 54 2.30 -4.83 -2.12
N LEU A 55 2.91 -5.10 -0.97
CA LEU A 55 2.40 -6.06 -0.01
C LEU A 55 1.49 -5.34 0.97
N THR A 56 0.25 -5.79 1.06
CA THR A 56 -0.65 -5.35 2.12
C THR A 56 -0.58 -6.34 3.28
N SER A 57 -0.28 -5.84 4.48
CA SER A 57 -0.32 -6.60 5.74
C SER A 57 -1.74 -6.72 6.31
N LEU A 58 -2.74 -6.28 5.55
CA LEU A 58 -4.13 -6.69 5.72
C LEU A 58 -4.31 -7.94 4.87
N PRO A 59 -3.98 -9.17 5.35
CA PRO A 59 -4.51 -10.35 4.69
C PRO A 59 -6.03 -10.24 4.68
N GLN A 60 -6.56 -9.48 5.64
CA GLN A 60 -7.91 -9.54 6.01
C GLN A 60 -8.30 -8.27 6.87
N ALA A 61 -9.28 -7.43 6.52
CA ALA A 61 -10.49 -7.86 5.82
C ALA A 61 -10.81 -9.30 6.31
N LEU A 62 -10.79 -9.45 7.66
CA LEU A 62 -10.54 -10.62 8.59
C LEU A 62 -9.18 -10.52 9.40
N ARG A 63 -9.05 -9.51 10.26
CA ARG A 63 -8.38 -9.58 11.59
C ARG A 63 -6.95 -9.01 11.74
N ALA A 64 -6.96 -7.86 12.40
CA ALA A 64 -5.88 -7.19 13.10
C ALA A 64 -5.46 -7.93 14.38
N GLU A 65 -4.18 -7.86 14.76
CA GLU A 65 -3.72 -7.54 16.13
C GLU A 65 -2.29 -6.94 16.11
N HIS A 66 -2.09 -5.92 16.96
CA HIS A 66 -0.83 -5.30 17.40
C HIS A 66 0.11 -4.62 16.39
N ALA A 67 -0.05 -3.30 16.23
CA ALA A 67 0.91 -2.28 16.71
C ALA A 67 0.60 -0.93 16.02
N GLY A 68 0.62 0.15 16.80
CA GLY A 68 0.44 1.49 16.26
C GLY A 68 1.53 1.86 15.25
N ARG A 69 1.17 1.86 13.96
CA ARG A 69 1.80 2.59 12.85
C ARG A 69 0.75 2.68 11.74
N THR A 70 0.49 3.89 11.30
CA THR A 70 -0.40 4.20 10.17
C THR A 70 0.01 3.37 8.95
N GLY A 71 -0.90 2.51 8.47
CA GLY A 71 -0.84 1.80 7.17
C GLY A 71 0.56 1.38 6.70
N GLN A 72 1.05 0.22 7.15
CA GLN A 72 2.25 -0.40 6.56
C GLN A 72 1.83 -1.28 5.38
N ASP A 73 1.60 -0.63 4.25
CA ASP A 73 1.83 -1.19 2.94
C ASP A 73 3.32 -1.05 2.59
N ALA A 74 4.02 -2.17 2.50
CA ALA A 74 5.44 -2.23 2.17
C ALA A 74 5.60 -2.87 0.78
N CYS A 75 6.50 -2.34 -0.06
CA CYS A 75 6.70 -2.90 -1.40
C CYS A 75 7.70 -4.05 -1.35
N CYS A 76 7.27 -5.33 -1.35
CA CYS A 76 8.18 -6.48 -1.34
C CYS A 76 7.60 -7.77 -1.99
N HIS A 77 7.57 -7.85 -3.32
CA HIS A 77 7.90 -9.08 -4.04
C HIS A 77 8.52 -8.67 -5.38
N GLY A 78 9.72 -9.18 -5.65
CA GLY A 78 10.32 -9.16 -6.98
C GLY A 78 9.92 -10.43 -7.72
#